data_AF-A0A1M5K889-F1
#
_entry.id   AF-A0A1M5K889-F1
#
_cell.length_a   1.000
_cell.length_b   1.000
_cell.length_c   1.000
_cell.angle_alpha   90.00
_cell.angle_beta   90.00
_cell.angle_gamma   90.00
#
_symmetry.space_group_name_H-M   'P 1'
#
loop_
_entity.id
_entity.type
_entity.pdbx_description
1 polymer ?
#
loop_
_entity_poly.entity_id
_entity_poly.type
_entity_poly.pdbx_seq_one_letter_code
_entity_poly.pdbx_strand_id
1 'polypeptide(L)'
;MQVESFFEWLGQALGTVIRYIVDALSGFFGLFADAGANFIEGLSRTLGMDRSLISLIALAIGLMLLVGAFRAFFRRSIIAGVIYLFLGLWLLSWLIH
;
A
#
# COMPACT_ATOMS: atom_id res chain seq x y z
N MET A 1 10.21 4.65 -52.13
CA MET A 1 8.96 3.88 -52.28
C MET A 1 9.01 2.50 -51.63
N GLN A 2 9.83 1.53 -52.05
CA GLN A 2 9.82 0.17 -51.44
C GLN A 2 10.46 0.11 -50.03
N VAL A 3 11.47 0.97 -49.78
CA VAL A 3 12.15 1.07 -48.49
C VAL A 3 11.26 1.74 -47.44
N GLU A 4 10.51 2.79 -47.79
CA GLU A 4 9.54 3.43 -46.89
C GLU A 4 8.50 2.43 -46.37
N SER A 5 7.99 1.55 -47.23
CA SER A 5 7.01 0.53 -46.84
C SER A 5 7.56 -0.51 -45.85
N PHE A 6 8.86 -0.85 -45.93
CA PHE A 6 9.50 -1.76 -44.97
C PHE A 6 9.67 -1.13 -43.58
N PHE A 7 10.14 0.12 -43.52
CA PHE A 7 10.30 0.83 -42.24
C PHE A 7 8.95 1.15 -41.58
N GLU A 8 7.92 1.44 -42.38
CA GLU A 8 6.55 1.67 -41.92
C GLU A 8 5.96 0.42 -41.27
N TRP A 9 6.03 -0.73 -41.95
CA TRP A 9 5.55 -2.00 -41.40
C TRP A 9 6.34 -2.43 -40.15
N LEU A 10 7.67 -2.24 -40.12
CA LEU A 10 8.50 -2.58 -38.98
C LEU A 10 8.15 -1.69 -37.76
N GLY A 11 7.97 -0.40 -37.97
CA GLY A 11 7.55 0.54 -36.92
C GLY A 11 6.17 0.17 -36.36
N GLN A 12 5.24 -0.22 -37.23
CA GLN A 12 3.89 -0.62 -36.82
C GLN A 12 3.89 -1.97 -36.07
N ALA A 13 4.68 -2.94 -36.52
CA ALA A 13 4.84 -4.22 -35.83
C ALA A 13 5.47 -4.03 -34.44
N LEU A 14 6.57 -3.27 -34.35
CA LEU A 14 7.22 -2.97 -33.07
C LEU A 14 6.31 -2.17 -32.14
N GLY A 15 5.63 -1.14 -32.64
CA GLY A 15 4.69 -0.34 -31.87
C GLY A 15 3.53 -1.18 -31.30
N THR A 16 3.03 -2.15 -32.08
CA THR A 16 1.98 -3.08 -31.64
C THR A 16 2.47 -3.97 -30.51
N VAL A 17 3.70 -4.50 -30.60
CA VAL A 17 4.30 -5.32 -29.54
C VAL A 17 4.49 -4.51 -28.25
N ILE A 18 5.03 -3.29 -28.36
CA ILE A 18 5.22 -2.41 -27.19
C ILE A 18 3.87 -2.10 -26.54
N ARG A 19 2.85 -1.75 -27.33
CA ARG A 19 1.51 -1.45 -26.82
C ARG A 19 0.90 -2.65 -26.11
N TYR A 20 1.03 -3.85 -26.66
CA TYR A 20 0.58 -5.07 -26.00
C TYR A 20 1.24 -5.27 -24.63
N ILE A 21 2.56 -5.03 -24.54
CA ILE A 21 3.30 -5.13 -23.28
C ILE A 21 2.80 -4.07 -22.28
N VAL A 22 2.62 -2.83 -22.72
CA VAL A 22 2.12 -1.74 -21.86
C VAL A 22 0.70 -2.02 -21.39
N ASP A 23 -0.18 -2.50 -22.25
CA ASP A 23 -1.57 -2.83 -21.90
C ASP A 23 -1.62 -4.00 -20.90
N ALA A 24 -0.80 -5.04 -21.12
CA ALA A 24 -0.68 -6.17 -20.21
C ALA A 24 -0.13 -5.76 -18.83
N LEU A 25 0.92 -4.94 -18.80
CA LEU A 25 1.49 -4.39 -17.56
C LEU A 25 0.48 -3.49 -16.86
N SER A 26 -0.21 -2.60 -17.60
CA SER A 26 -1.20 -1.68 -17.04
C SER A 26 -2.38 -2.45 -16.44
N GLY A 27 -2.87 -3.49 -17.11
CA GLY A 27 -3.89 -4.38 -16.56
C GLY A 27 -3.40 -5.10 -15.30
N PHE A 28 -2.20 -5.67 -15.34
CA PHE A 28 -1.61 -6.36 -14.19
C PHE A 28 -1.44 -5.43 -12.98
N PHE A 29 -0.82 -4.27 -13.15
CA PHE A 29 -0.67 -3.28 -12.09
C PHE A 29 -2.01 -2.70 -11.63
N GLY A 30 -2.97 -2.53 -12.54
CA GLY A 30 -4.34 -2.11 -12.23
C GLY A 30 -5.00 -3.03 -11.20
N LEU A 31 -4.87 -4.35 -11.35
CA LEU A 31 -5.40 -5.31 -10.38
C LEU A 31 -4.84 -5.09 -8.96
N PHE A 32 -3.54 -4.81 -8.82
CA PHE A 32 -2.94 -4.52 -7.51
C PHE A 32 -3.31 -3.14 -6.99
N ALA A 33 -3.40 -2.14 -7.88
CA ALA A 33 -3.81 -0.79 -7.52
C ALA A 33 -5.23 -0.79 -6.96
N ASP A 34 -6.15 -1.47 -7.63
CA ASP A 34 -7.55 -1.62 -7.21
C ASP A 34 -7.65 -2.42 -5.90
N ALA A 35 -6.92 -3.54 -5.78
CA ALA A 35 -6.90 -4.32 -4.55
C ALA A 35 -6.35 -3.51 -3.37
N GLY A 36 -5.27 -2.75 -3.57
CA GLY A 36 -4.69 -1.86 -2.57
C GLY A 36 -5.63 -0.73 -2.17
N ALA A 37 -6.27 -0.08 -3.15
CA ALA A 37 -7.25 0.97 -2.89
C ALA A 37 -8.46 0.45 -2.10
N ASN A 38 -8.99 -0.72 -2.48
CA ASN A 38 -10.10 -1.37 -1.79
C ASN A 38 -9.73 -1.78 -0.35
N PHE A 39 -8.51 -2.29 -0.15
CA PHE A 39 -8.00 -2.61 1.19
C PHE A 39 -7.92 -1.36 2.08
N ILE A 40 -7.32 -0.28 1.57
CA ILE A 40 -7.20 1.00 2.28
C ILE A 40 -8.59 1.56 2.60
N GLU A 41 -9.51 1.52 1.64
CA GLU A 41 -10.90 1.94 1.83
C GLU A 41 -11.61 1.12 2.91
N GLY A 42 -11.46 -0.20 2.90
CA GLY A 42 -12.01 -1.09 3.92
C GLY A 42 -11.47 -0.79 5.32
N LEU A 43 -10.16 -0.58 5.44
CA LEU A 43 -9.52 -0.17 6.71
C LEU A 43 -10.04 1.19 7.19
N SER A 44 -9.97 2.20 6.33
CA SER A 44 -10.45 3.56 6.63
C SER A 44 -11.91 3.56 7.08
N ARG A 45 -12.78 2.83 6.38
CA ARG A 45 -14.20 2.73 6.72
C ARG A 45 -14.43 2.01 8.06
N THR A 46 -13.72 0.92 8.31
CA THR A 46 -13.90 0.12 9.53
C THR A 46 -13.38 0.84 10.76
N LEU A 47 -12.30 1.62 10.59
CA LEU A 47 -11.63 2.34 11.66
C LEU A 47 -12.12 3.78 11.84
N GLY A 48 -13.00 4.30 10.97
CA GLY A 48 -13.39 5.72 11.01
C GLY A 48 -12.21 6.65 10.71
N MET A 49 -11.31 6.24 9.83
CA MET A 49 -10.04 6.94 9.57
C MET A 49 -10.04 7.56 8.17
N ASP A 50 -9.44 8.74 8.05
CA ASP A 50 -9.21 9.38 6.75
C ASP A 50 -8.42 8.49 5.77
N ARG A 51 -8.74 8.58 4.48
CA ARG A 51 -7.97 7.93 3.40
C ARG A 51 -6.71 8.74 3.08
N SER A 52 -5.77 8.81 4.02
CA SER A 52 -4.50 9.49 3.83
C SER A 52 -3.31 8.54 4.03
N LEU A 53 -2.23 8.74 3.25
CA LEU A 53 -0.97 8.00 3.42
C LEU A 53 -0.38 8.21 4.81
N ILE A 54 -0.54 9.41 5.37
CA ILE A 54 -0.08 9.75 6.73
C ILE A 54 -0.82 8.87 7.75
N SER A 55 -2.14 8.74 7.59
CA SER A 55 -2.98 7.93 8.47
C SER A 55 -2.59 6.44 8.39
N LEU A 56 -2.32 5.92 7.19
CA LEU A 56 -1.86 4.55 7.00
C LEU A 56 -0.49 4.28 7.65
N ILE A 57 0.46 5.20 7.51
CA ILE A 57 1.76 5.09 8.15
C ILE A 57 1.61 5.14 9.68
N ALA A 58 0.82 6.09 10.19
CA ALA A 58 0.55 6.20 11.62
C ALA A 58 -0.14 4.93 12.16
N LEU A 59 -1.08 4.34 11.42
CA LEU A 59 -1.70 3.05 11.75
C LEU A 59 -0.66 1.94 11.83
N ALA A 60 0.20 1.80 10.82
CA ALA A 60 1.27 0.80 10.81
C ALA A 60 2.20 0.95 12.02
N ILE A 61 2.62 2.18 12.33
CA ILE A 61 3.45 2.49 13.51
C ILE A 61 2.70 2.14 14.80
N GLY A 62 1.43 2.55 14.94
CA GLY A 62 0.60 2.26 16.11
C GLY A 62 0.49 0.75 16.36
N LEU A 63 0.25 -0.04 15.31
CA LEU A 63 0.21 -1.50 15.40
C LEU A 63 1.58 -2.10 15.77
N MET A 64 2.69 -1.59 15.21
CA MET A 64 4.04 -2.02 15.60
C MET A 64 4.33 -1.75 17.08
N LEU A 65 3.86 -0.61 17.62
CA LEU A 65 3.97 -0.29 19.05
C LEU A 65 3.16 -1.27 19.90
N LEU A 66 1.93 -1.62 19.50
CA LEU A 66 1.12 -2.62 20.20
C LEU A 66 1.78 -4.01 20.20
N VAL A 67 2.34 -4.44 19.07
CA VAL A 67 3.10 -5.70 18.99
C VAL A 67 4.34 -5.64 19.88
N GLY A 68 5.03 -4.49 19.92
CA GLY A 68 6.14 -4.22 20.83
C GLY A 68 5.75 -4.35 22.31
N ALA A 69 4.60 -3.78 22.68
CA ALA A 69 4.04 -3.84 24.03
C ALA A 69 3.76 -5.29 24.45
N PHE A 70 3.05 -6.03 23.58
CA PHE A 70 2.77 -7.44 23.80
C PHE A 70 4.06 -8.23 23.97
N ARG A 71 5.04 -8.06 23.07
CA ARG A 71 6.35 -8.72 23.15
C ARG A 71 7.12 -8.38 24.42
N ALA A 72 7.01 -7.15 24.93
CA ALA A 72 7.67 -6.73 26.17
C ALA A 72 7.09 -7.43 27.41
N PHE A 73 5.77 -7.68 27.44
CA PHE A 73 5.14 -8.44 28.52
C PHE A 73 5.64 -9.89 28.57
N PHE A 74 5.82 -10.56 27.43
CA PHE A 74 6.44 -11.92 27.40
C PHE A 74 7.88 -11.93 27.89
N ARG A 75 8.61 -10.83 27.72
CA ARG A 75 9.99 -10.66 28.19
C ARG A 75 10.09 -10.24 29.66
N ARG A 76 8.98 -10.28 30.42
CA ARG A 76 8.87 -9.81 31.81
C ARG A 76 9.22 -8.33 32.00
N SER A 77 9.24 -7.53 30.93
CA SER A 77 9.49 -6.08 31.01
C SER A 77 8.16 -5.34 31.05
N ILE A 78 7.56 -5.29 32.25
CA ILE A 78 6.22 -4.71 32.44
C ILE A 78 6.21 -3.21 32.13
N ILE A 79 7.21 -2.47 32.62
CA ILE A 79 7.28 -1.01 32.43
C ILE A 79 7.38 -0.66 30.95
N ALA A 80 8.28 -1.32 30.20
CA ALA A 80 8.40 -1.08 28.77
C ALA A 80 7.12 -1.47 28.03
N GLY A 81 6.50 -2.60 28.40
CA GLY A 81 5.22 -3.02 27.82
C GLY A 81 4.12 -1.98 28.02
N VAL A 82 4.00 -1.42 29.21
CA VAL A 82 3.06 -0.33 29.51
C VAL A 82 3.35 0.91 28.67
N ILE A 83 4.61 1.34 28.56
CA ILE A 83 4.99 2.50 27.74
C ILE A 83 4.60 2.30 26.27
N TYR A 84 4.98 1.16 25.67
CA TYR A 84 4.64 0.87 24.29
C TYR A 84 3.12 0.75 24.07
N LEU A 85 2.40 0.20 25.05
CA LEU A 85 0.95 0.07 25.00
C LEU A 85 0.29 1.44 24.98
N PHE A 86 0.66 2.32 25.92
CA PHE A 86 0.11 3.68 25.97
C PHE A 86 0.45 4.49 24.72
N LEU A 87 1.70 4.43 24.24
CA LEU A 87 2.09 5.14 23.02
C LEU A 87 1.32 4.62 21.79
N GLY A 88 1.18 3.30 21.66
CA GLY A 88 0.44 2.69 20.56
C GLY A 88 -1.03 3.06 20.58
N LEU A 89 -1.69 2.92 21.74
CA LEU A 89 -3.11 3.28 21.89
C LEU A 89 -3.35 4.77 21.70
N TRP A 90 -2.48 5.62 22.23
CA TRP A 90 -2.56 7.07 22.05
C TRP A 90 -2.46 7.46 20.58
N LEU A 91 -1.49 6.92 19.84
CA LEU A 91 -1.36 7.19 18.40
C LEU A 91 -2.57 6.69 17.62
N LEU A 92 -3.06 5.48 17.91
CA LEU A 92 -4.24 4.91 17.26
C LEU A 92 -5.54 5.68 17.59
N SER A 93 -5.64 6.25 18.78
CA SER A 93 -6.79 7.09 19.16
C SER A 93 -6.91 8.33 18.28
N TRP A 94 -5.82 8.84 17.72
CA TRP A 94 -5.85 9.99 16.82
C TRP A 94 -6.25 9.62 15.40
N LEU A 95 -6.33 8.32 15.08
CA LEU A 95 -6.70 7.84 13.75
C LEU A 95 -8.20 7.62 13.60
N ILE A 96 -8.90 7.42 14.72
CA ILE A 96 -10.33 7.11 14.77
C ILE A 96 -11.10 8.41 14.99
N HIS A 97 -11.95 8.80 14.03
CA HIS A 97 -12.84 9.96 14.12
C HIS A 97 -14.28 9.61 13.71
#